data_AF-A0A660VGA8-F1
#
_entry.id   AF-A0A660VGA8-F1
#
_cell.length_a   1.000
_cell.length_b   1.000
_cell.length_c   1.000
_cell.angle_alpha   90.00
_cell.angle_beta   90.00
_cell.angle_gamma   90.00
#
_symmetry.space_group_name_H-M   'P 1'
#
loop_
_entity.id
_entity.type
_entity.pdbx_description
1 polymer ?
#
loop_
_entity_poly.entity_id
_entity_poly.type
_entity_poly.pdbx_seq_one_letter_code
_entity_poly.pdbx_strand_id
1 'polypeptide(L)'
;MSSVRIILSSLVLSLAVPFGGTAAMGAEPSASSGTEATAPHVWLNGPFGTVLGADPAAPAGAAPAGAPLDTWIRGAPLLLGTELASGDALDVSVVSTPLDGHGRPEQLSVGDTEFSGPDTTGLNVITATVRTDPYGTSEHAWLVVVPDRESDPGLLFDIPGPRVRLLSDAGSVDGEQGHGCYVYMCREVGYRPPETALDALPMGAGETPSIEIDDGSAMVGWKGTLEPLHDTLIEPILAEETFADAPRVTTKLTGREPTVAGEWLLERLVEYDRDGGWQWFLYRLIAE
;
A
#
# COMPACT_ATOMS: atom_id res chain seq x y z
N MET A 1 -20.50 24.20 47.20
CA MET A 1 -21.73 23.41 46.95
C MET A 1 -22.69 24.26 46.15
N SER A 2 -22.82 23.99 44.85
CA SER A 2 -24.00 24.34 44.06
C SER A 2 -23.95 23.51 42.77
N SER A 3 -24.80 22.51 42.74
CA SER A 3 -25.01 21.60 41.61
C SER A 3 -25.75 22.32 40.49
N VAL A 4 -25.28 22.19 39.25
CA VAL A 4 -26.09 22.47 38.06
C VAL A 4 -26.20 21.16 37.29
N ARG A 5 -27.36 20.53 37.42
CA ARG A 5 -27.93 19.57 36.45
C ARG A 5 -28.97 20.33 35.63
N ILE A 6 -29.28 19.83 34.43
CA ILE A 6 -30.48 20.02 33.56
C ILE A 6 -30.03 20.37 32.13
N ILE A 7 -30.49 19.80 31.00
CA ILE A 7 -31.46 18.75 30.64
C ILE A 7 -31.10 18.31 29.20
N LEU A 8 -31.16 17.01 28.90
CA LEU A 8 -31.20 16.48 27.53
C LEU A 8 -32.53 16.85 26.85
N SER A 9 -32.51 17.29 25.60
CA SER A 9 -33.73 17.34 24.78
C SER A 9 -33.45 16.79 23.38
N SER A 10 -33.87 15.55 23.19
CA SER A 10 -34.02 14.89 21.90
C SER A 10 -35.22 15.49 21.17
N LEU A 11 -35.04 15.93 19.92
CA LEU A 11 -36.16 16.24 19.03
C LEU A 11 -36.10 15.28 17.83
N VAL A 12 -36.99 14.30 17.84
CA VAL A 12 -37.31 13.45 16.69
C VAL A 12 -38.52 14.08 16.02
N LEU A 13 -38.38 14.53 14.78
CA LEU A 13 -39.50 15.02 13.97
C LEU A 13 -39.78 14.00 12.86
N SER A 14 -40.73 13.10 13.11
CA SER A 14 -41.30 12.22 12.09
C SER A 14 -42.47 12.93 11.42
N LEU A 15 -42.37 13.18 10.11
CA LEU A 15 -43.47 13.65 9.27
C LEU A 15 -43.92 12.50 8.38
N ALA A 16 -45.09 11.95 8.71
CA ALA A 16 -45.84 11.03 7.85
C ALA A 16 -46.65 11.82 6.83
N VAL A 17 -46.62 11.40 5.57
CA VAL A 17 -47.53 11.88 4.52
C VAL A 17 -48.31 10.68 3.98
N PRO A 18 -49.66 10.71 3.93
CA PRO A 18 -50.46 9.66 3.32
C PRO A 18 -51.06 10.11 1.98
N PHE A 19 -50.90 9.31 0.92
CA PHE A 19 -51.78 9.26 -0.26
C PHE A 19 -51.64 7.82 -0.79
N GLY A 20 -52.67 6.98 -0.91
CA GLY A 20 -53.97 7.20 -1.55
C GLY A 20 -53.87 6.68 -2.98
N GLY A 21 -54.14 5.39 -3.19
CA GLY A 21 -53.83 4.67 -4.43
C GLY A 21 -54.78 4.88 -5.61
N THR A 22 -54.27 4.59 -6.80
CA THR A 22 -55.03 4.18 -7.99
C THR A 22 -54.21 3.13 -8.75
N ALA A 23 -54.82 1.98 -9.03
CA ALA A 23 -54.29 0.96 -9.93
C ALA A 23 -54.79 1.22 -11.35
N ALA A 24 -53.89 1.23 -12.34
CA ALA A 24 -54.23 0.89 -13.72
C ALA A 24 -52.98 0.58 -14.55
N MET A 25 -53.06 -0.60 -15.19
CA MET A 25 -52.44 -0.99 -16.47
C MET A 25 -50.92 -1.18 -16.52
N GLY A 26 -50.56 -2.45 -16.66
CA GLY A 26 -49.22 -2.89 -17.02
C GLY A 26 -48.78 -2.28 -18.34
N ALA A 27 -47.65 -1.57 -18.28
CA ALA A 27 -46.68 -1.58 -19.35
C ALA A 27 -45.64 -2.64 -18.96
N GLU A 28 -45.34 -3.56 -19.88
CA GLU A 28 -44.22 -4.49 -19.76
C GLU A 28 -42.97 -3.71 -19.36
N PRO A 29 -42.24 -4.09 -18.29
CA PRO A 29 -40.87 -3.65 -18.16
C PRO A 29 -40.13 -4.30 -19.33
N SER A 30 -39.88 -3.51 -20.37
CA SER A 30 -38.88 -3.88 -21.35
C SER A 30 -37.58 -4.07 -20.58
N ALA A 31 -37.23 -5.34 -20.37
CA ALA A 31 -35.95 -5.75 -19.87
C ALA A 31 -34.92 -5.32 -20.91
N SER A 32 -34.47 -4.07 -20.79
CA SER A 32 -33.19 -3.65 -21.32
C SER A 32 -32.15 -4.41 -20.48
N SER A 33 -31.68 -5.52 -21.03
CA SER A 33 -30.43 -6.15 -20.64
C SER A 33 -29.28 -5.18 -20.93
N GLY A 34 -29.15 -4.15 -20.11
CA GLY A 34 -27.94 -3.37 -19.98
C GLY A 34 -27.14 -4.02 -18.86
N THR A 35 -25.97 -4.54 -19.19
CA THR A 35 -24.95 -4.90 -18.22
C THR A 35 -24.83 -3.74 -17.22
N GLU A 36 -25.17 -3.95 -15.94
CA GLU A 36 -24.91 -2.95 -14.91
C GLU A 36 -23.41 -2.65 -14.94
N ALA A 37 -23.06 -1.49 -15.50
CA ALA A 37 -21.71 -1.00 -15.54
C ALA A 37 -21.29 -0.79 -14.08
N THR A 38 -20.54 -1.74 -13.54
CA THR A 38 -20.03 -1.65 -12.17
C THR A 38 -19.07 -0.46 -12.12
N ALA A 39 -19.26 0.44 -11.15
CA ALA A 39 -18.36 1.57 -10.97
C ALA A 39 -16.92 1.06 -10.83
N PRO A 40 -15.94 1.71 -11.49
CA PRO A 40 -14.56 1.23 -11.46
C PRO A 40 -14.03 1.27 -10.03
N HIS A 41 -13.19 0.29 -9.70
CA HIS A 41 -12.46 0.32 -8.45
C HIS A 41 -11.50 1.51 -8.51
N VAL A 42 -11.57 2.38 -7.50
CA VAL A 42 -10.66 3.52 -7.36
C VAL A 42 -9.79 3.27 -6.15
N TRP A 43 -8.49 3.49 -6.30
CA TRP A 43 -7.53 3.33 -5.22
C TRP A 43 -6.59 4.53 -5.16
N LEU A 44 -6.04 4.76 -3.98
CA LEU A 44 -5.03 5.77 -3.74
C LEU A 44 -3.68 5.07 -3.56
N ASN A 45 -2.73 5.44 -4.40
CA ASN A 45 -1.34 5.02 -4.29
C ASN A 45 -0.57 6.12 -3.58
N GLY A 46 0.21 5.73 -2.58
CA GLY A 46 1.14 6.63 -1.91
C GLY A 46 2.49 5.98 -1.60
N PRO A 47 3.32 6.70 -0.84
CA PRO A 47 4.67 6.29 -0.47
C PRO A 47 4.86 4.89 0.11
N PHE A 48 3.85 4.29 0.72
CA PHE A 48 4.00 2.97 1.34
C PHE A 48 2.80 2.07 1.06
N GLY A 49 2.23 2.20 -0.13
CA GLY A 49 1.29 1.23 -0.66
C GLY A 49 0.06 1.85 -1.30
N THR A 50 -0.90 0.96 -1.52
CA THR A 50 -2.14 1.27 -2.24
C THR A 50 -3.33 0.91 -1.37
N VAL A 51 -4.30 1.81 -1.25
CA VAL A 51 -5.51 1.57 -0.46
C VAL A 51 -6.72 1.70 -1.38
N LEU A 52 -7.63 0.73 -1.33
CA LEU A 52 -8.88 0.80 -2.07
C LEU A 52 -9.78 1.88 -1.47
N GLY A 53 -10.45 2.64 -2.33
CA GLY A 53 -11.40 3.67 -1.94
C GLY A 53 -12.58 3.07 -1.17
N ALA A 54 -12.88 3.65 -0.02
CA ALA A 54 -14.12 3.37 0.68
C ALA A 54 -15.22 4.34 0.24
N ASP A 55 -16.48 3.91 0.33
CA ASP A 55 -17.63 4.78 0.13
C ASP A 55 -17.68 5.88 1.22
N PRO A 56 -17.62 7.17 0.86
CA PRO A 56 -17.65 8.29 1.82
C PRO A 56 -19.01 8.47 2.50
N ALA A 57 -20.06 7.78 2.07
CA ALA A 57 -21.33 7.71 2.81
C ALA A 57 -21.20 6.86 4.09
N ALA A 58 -20.07 6.17 4.31
CA ALA A 58 -19.71 5.65 5.61
C ALA A 58 -19.66 6.81 6.63
N PRO A 59 -20.24 6.67 7.83
CA PRO A 59 -20.37 7.78 8.78
C PRO A 59 -19.00 8.41 9.06
N ALA A 60 -18.91 9.75 9.17
CA ALA A 60 -17.64 10.50 9.30
C ALA A 60 -16.73 10.14 10.51
N GLY A 61 -17.20 9.28 11.42
CA GLY A 61 -16.40 8.68 12.49
C GLY A 61 -15.93 7.23 12.22
N ALA A 62 -16.41 6.64 11.12
CA ALA A 62 -15.89 5.43 10.52
C ALA A 62 -14.87 5.87 9.47
N ALA A 63 -13.62 5.98 9.89
CA ALA A 63 -12.53 5.97 8.92
C ALA A 63 -12.71 4.76 7.98
N PRO A 64 -12.32 4.86 6.69
CA PRO A 64 -12.20 3.72 5.80
C PRO A 64 -11.62 2.53 6.56
N ALA A 65 -12.30 1.38 6.55
CA ALA A 65 -11.84 0.21 7.31
C ALA A 65 -10.49 -0.26 6.76
N GLY A 66 -9.41 0.02 7.48
CA GLY A 66 -8.03 -0.30 7.06
C GLY A 66 -6.99 0.51 7.83
N ALA A 67 -5.72 0.12 7.70
CA ALA A 67 -4.62 0.95 8.19
C ALA A 67 -4.53 2.24 7.34
N PRO A 68 -4.24 3.40 7.94
CA PRO A 68 -4.01 4.63 7.19
C PRO A 68 -2.85 4.46 6.22
N LEU A 69 -2.96 5.07 5.04
CA LEU A 69 -1.85 5.20 4.11
C LEU A 69 -0.84 6.21 4.66
N ASP A 70 0.41 5.79 4.87
CA ASP A 70 1.48 6.67 5.34
C ASP A 70 2.06 7.47 4.17
N THR A 71 2.07 8.79 4.32
CA THR A 71 2.58 9.74 3.32
C THR A 71 4.07 10.04 3.50
N TRP A 72 4.74 9.55 4.55
CA TRP A 72 6.18 9.76 4.85
C TRP A 72 6.63 11.18 5.20
N ILE A 73 6.13 12.18 4.47
CA ILE A 73 6.45 13.61 4.55
C ILE A 73 5.21 14.43 4.22
N ARG A 74 5.20 15.70 4.62
CA ARG A 74 4.22 16.67 4.10
C ARG A 74 4.31 16.77 2.58
N GLY A 75 3.17 16.92 1.92
CA GLY A 75 3.16 17.16 0.47
C GLY A 75 3.61 15.99 -0.40
N ALA A 76 3.70 14.77 0.17
CA ALA A 76 4.21 13.61 -0.57
C ALA A 76 3.36 13.31 -1.82
N PRO A 77 3.97 12.89 -2.94
CA PRO A 77 3.23 12.62 -4.16
C PRO A 77 2.29 11.43 -3.96
N LEU A 78 1.04 11.63 -4.37
CA LEU A 78 -0.03 10.64 -4.36
C LEU A 78 -0.62 10.50 -5.77
N LEU A 79 -1.08 9.29 -6.09
CA LEU A 79 -1.65 8.97 -7.39
C LEU A 79 -2.98 8.23 -7.21
N LEU A 80 -4.04 8.78 -7.80
CA LEU A 80 -5.33 8.12 -7.90
C LEU A 80 -5.33 7.14 -9.08
N GLY A 81 -5.49 5.85 -8.78
CA GLY A 81 -5.62 4.79 -9.77
C GLY A 81 -7.08 4.37 -9.94
N THR A 82 -7.43 3.96 -11.16
CA THR A 82 -8.76 3.47 -11.50
C THR A 82 -8.68 2.47 -12.65
N GLU A 83 -9.56 1.46 -12.64
CA GLU A 83 -9.74 0.54 -13.76
C GLU A 83 -10.63 1.20 -14.83
N LEU A 84 -10.03 1.90 -15.79
CA LEU A 84 -10.77 2.48 -16.93
C LEU A 84 -10.35 1.83 -18.24
N ALA A 85 -11.29 1.75 -19.18
CA ALA A 85 -10.98 1.33 -20.52
C ALA A 85 -10.18 2.44 -21.23
N SER A 86 -9.31 2.03 -22.15
CA SER A 86 -8.55 2.98 -22.97
C SER A 86 -9.52 3.87 -23.77
N GLY A 87 -9.48 5.18 -23.50
CA GLY A 87 -10.35 6.18 -24.14
C GLY A 87 -11.46 6.75 -23.25
N ASP A 88 -11.67 6.21 -22.04
CA ASP A 88 -12.62 6.77 -21.09
C ASP A 88 -12.13 8.14 -20.57
N ALA A 89 -13.05 9.10 -20.49
CA ALA A 89 -12.74 10.41 -19.91
C ALA A 89 -12.79 10.30 -18.38
N LEU A 90 -11.77 10.83 -17.71
CA LEU A 90 -11.63 10.86 -16.26
C LEU A 90 -11.51 12.32 -15.80
N ASP A 91 -12.44 12.76 -14.96
CA ASP A 91 -12.41 14.05 -14.28
C ASP A 91 -12.38 13.82 -12.77
N VAL A 92 -11.40 14.40 -12.09
CA VAL A 92 -11.11 14.12 -10.68
C VAL A 92 -11.03 15.43 -9.91
N SER A 93 -11.66 15.46 -8.73
CA SER A 93 -11.46 16.51 -7.74
C SER A 93 -11.06 15.86 -6.43
N VAL A 94 -9.91 16.25 -5.88
CA VAL A 94 -9.36 15.67 -4.65
C VAL A 94 -9.27 16.73 -3.55
N VAL A 95 -9.85 16.41 -2.40
CA VAL A 95 -9.85 17.25 -1.20
C VAL A 95 -9.29 16.48 -0.02
N SER A 96 -8.37 17.09 0.72
CA SER A 96 -7.94 16.60 2.03
C SER A 96 -8.68 17.33 3.15
N THR A 97 -9.11 16.59 4.17
CA THR A 97 -9.70 17.14 5.39
C THR A 97 -8.98 16.58 6.63
N PRO A 98 -8.33 17.43 7.46
CA PRO A 98 -7.76 17.01 8.73
C PRO A 98 -8.83 16.50 9.70
N LEU A 99 -8.60 15.34 10.33
CA LEU A 99 -9.55 14.72 11.27
C LEU A 99 -9.50 15.30 12.68
N ASP A 100 -8.39 15.90 13.07
CA ASP A 100 -8.23 16.52 14.39
C ASP A 100 -9.01 17.85 14.53
N GLY A 101 -9.65 18.31 13.45
CA GLY A 101 -10.39 19.57 13.41
C GLY A 101 -9.48 20.81 13.42
N HIS A 102 -8.16 20.62 13.39
CA HIS A 102 -7.17 21.68 13.35
C HIS A 102 -6.67 21.87 11.93
N GLY A 103 -7.52 22.47 11.09
CA GLY A 103 -7.16 22.79 9.71
C GLY A 103 -8.38 23.10 8.88
N ARG A 104 -8.17 23.54 7.65
CA ARG A 104 -9.26 23.72 6.67
C ARG A 104 -9.13 22.64 5.60
N PRO A 105 -10.25 22.18 5.02
CA PRO A 105 -10.19 21.35 3.83
C PRO A 105 -9.31 22.02 2.77
N GLU A 106 -8.43 21.21 2.19
CA GLU A 106 -7.43 21.61 1.22
C GLU A 106 -7.75 20.95 -0.12
N GLN A 107 -7.88 21.74 -1.19
CA GLN A 107 -8.00 21.19 -2.53
C GLN A 107 -6.61 20.75 -2.99
N LEU A 108 -6.42 19.43 -3.14
CA LEU A 108 -5.14 18.86 -3.56
C LEU A 108 -5.00 18.81 -5.09
N SER A 109 -6.11 18.55 -5.80
CA SER A 109 -6.09 18.41 -7.27
C SER A 109 -7.44 18.71 -7.91
N VAL A 110 -7.41 19.23 -9.15
CA VAL A 110 -8.57 19.34 -10.05
C VAL A 110 -8.13 18.93 -11.46
N GLY A 111 -8.69 17.84 -11.97
CA GLY A 111 -8.43 17.32 -13.31
C GLY A 111 -7.23 16.37 -13.41
N ASP A 112 -6.37 16.31 -12.39
CA ASP A 112 -5.17 15.47 -12.38
C ASP A 112 -5.31 14.29 -11.40
N THR A 113 -4.85 13.11 -11.83
CA THR A 113 -4.77 11.92 -10.97
C THR A 113 -3.52 11.90 -10.09
N GLU A 114 -2.46 12.61 -10.48
CA GLU A 114 -1.23 12.79 -9.71
C GLU A 114 -1.27 14.14 -8.98
N PHE A 115 -0.98 14.14 -7.69
CA PHE A 115 -1.05 15.35 -6.87
C PHE A 115 -0.15 15.30 -5.64
N SER A 116 0.21 16.47 -5.12
CA SER A 116 0.85 16.58 -3.81
C SER A 116 -0.15 16.28 -2.71
N GLY A 117 0.23 15.40 -1.79
CA GLY A 117 -0.55 15.06 -0.61
C GLY A 117 -0.70 16.24 0.36
N PRO A 118 -1.39 16.04 1.48
CA PRO A 118 -1.69 17.13 2.39
C PRO A 118 -0.42 17.71 3.03
N ASP A 119 -0.39 19.03 3.20
CA ASP A 119 0.66 19.71 3.97
C ASP A 119 0.32 19.73 5.48
N THR A 120 -0.93 19.45 5.85
CA THR A 120 -1.33 19.44 7.26
C THR A 120 -0.97 18.12 7.93
N THR A 121 -0.13 18.21 8.96
CA THR A 121 0.33 17.05 9.76
C THR A 121 -0.82 16.42 10.54
N GLY A 122 -0.76 15.10 10.74
CA GLY A 122 -1.76 14.31 11.47
C GLY A 122 -2.55 13.39 10.56
N LEU A 123 -3.69 12.92 11.07
CA LEU A 123 -4.61 12.10 10.28
C LEU A 123 -5.47 12.99 9.39
N ASN A 124 -5.50 12.67 8.10
CA ASN A 124 -6.33 13.35 7.11
C ASN A 124 -7.23 12.32 6.41
N VAL A 125 -8.42 12.75 6.00
CA VAL A 125 -9.24 12.02 5.04
C VAL A 125 -9.06 12.68 3.69
N ILE A 126 -8.57 11.91 2.71
CA ILE A 126 -8.58 12.32 1.31
C ILE A 126 -9.88 11.81 0.71
N THR A 127 -10.69 12.72 0.16
CA THR A 127 -11.89 12.41 -0.61
C THR A 127 -11.63 12.75 -2.06
N ALA A 128 -11.87 11.81 -2.96
CA ALA A 128 -11.89 12.08 -4.39
C ALA A 128 -13.31 11.94 -4.94
N THR A 129 -13.75 12.94 -5.69
CA THR A 129 -14.91 12.85 -6.58
C THR A 129 -14.38 12.49 -7.96
N VAL A 130 -14.76 11.32 -8.46
CA VAL A 130 -14.33 10.76 -9.75
C VAL A 130 -15.53 10.72 -10.68
N ARG A 131 -15.49 11.49 -11.76
CA ARG A 131 -16.47 11.43 -12.84
C ARG A 131 -15.86 10.73 -14.04
N THR A 132 -16.50 9.64 -14.45
CA THR A 132 -16.08 8.83 -15.59
C THR A 132 -17.25 8.67 -16.55
N ASP A 133 -17.00 8.88 -17.83
CA ASP A 133 -17.98 8.54 -18.87
C ASP A 133 -17.66 7.11 -19.34
N PRO A 134 -18.59 6.14 -19.26
CA PRO A 134 -20.04 6.26 -19.06
C PRO A 134 -20.57 6.04 -17.62
N TYR A 135 -19.72 5.82 -16.63
CA TYR A 135 -20.11 5.31 -15.30
C TYR A 135 -20.70 6.36 -14.34
N GLY A 136 -20.66 7.64 -14.69
CA GLY A 136 -21.21 8.72 -13.88
C GLY A 136 -20.21 9.27 -12.85
N THR A 137 -20.71 9.74 -11.71
CA THR A 137 -19.88 10.30 -10.63
C THR A 137 -19.89 9.36 -9.44
N SER A 138 -18.71 9.08 -8.91
CA SER A 138 -18.49 8.31 -7.69
C SER A 138 -17.60 9.10 -6.73
N GLU A 139 -17.74 8.85 -5.44
CA GLU A 139 -16.87 9.43 -4.43
C GLU A 139 -16.17 8.32 -3.66
N HIS A 140 -14.91 8.57 -3.29
CA HIS A 140 -14.03 7.61 -2.64
C HIS A 140 -13.23 8.30 -1.55
N ALA A 141 -13.03 7.62 -0.43
CA ALA A 141 -12.30 8.15 0.70
C ALA A 141 -11.16 7.23 1.16
N TRP A 142 -10.07 7.85 1.59
CA TRP A 142 -8.90 7.19 2.17
C TRP A 142 -8.46 7.90 3.45
N LEU A 143 -8.08 7.10 4.45
CA LEU A 143 -7.39 7.62 5.61
C LEU A 143 -5.90 7.70 5.30
N VAL A 144 -5.30 8.87 5.50
CA VAL A 144 -3.86 9.07 5.35
C VAL A 144 -3.25 9.63 6.62
N VAL A 145 -2.02 9.23 6.94
CA VAL A 145 -1.23 9.81 8.02
C VAL A 145 -0.12 10.67 7.44
N VAL A 146 -0.02 11.90 7.93
CA VAL A 146 0.96 12.92 7.49
C VAL A 146 1.88 13.25 8.66
N PRO A 147 3.16 12.85 8.61
CA PRO A 147 4.10 13.16 9.68
C PRO A 147 4.54 14.63 9.63
N ASP A 148 5.05 15.14 10.75
CA ASP A 148 5.65 16.49 10.83
C ASP A 148 7.08 16.47 10.29
N ARG A 149 7.21 16.27 8.98
CA ARG A 149 8.48 16.27 8.24
C ARG A 149 8.33 17.14 6.99
N GLU A 150 9.28 18.04 6.76
CA GLU A 150 9.30 18.95 5.60
C GLU A 150 9.56 18.23 4.28
N SER A 151 9.17 18.86 3.17
CA SER A 151 9.29 18.36 1.80
C SER A 151 10.56 18.83 1.09
N ASP A 152 11.66 19.04 1.82
CA ASP A 152 12.94 19.39 1.21
C ASP A 152 13.36 18.28 0.22
N PRO A 153 13.66 18.60 -1.05
CA PRO A 153 14.15 17.64 -2.04
C PRO A 153 15.34 16.80 -1.56
N GLY A 154 16.15 17.33 -0.63
CA GLY A 154 17.22 16.56 0.01
C GLY A 154 16.71 15.36 0.83
N LEU A 155 15.49 15.43 1.36
CA LEU A 155 14.87 14.37 2.16
C LEU A 155 14.31 13.23 1.31
N LEU A 156 14.23 13.38 -0.02
CA LEU A 156 13.99 12.24 -0.91
C LEU A 156 15.10 11.21 -0.72
N PHE A 157 16.38 11.64 -0.61
CA PHE A 157 17.51 10.74 -0.33
C PHE A 157 17.43 10.04 1.04
N ASP A 158 16.61 10.56 1.94
CA ASP A 158 16.35 9.97 3.25
C ASP A 158 15.11 9.06 3.24
N ILE A 159 14.45 8.84 2.10
CA ILE A 159 13.42 7.79 1.96
C ILE A 159 14.14 6.45 2.22
N PRO A 160 13.85 5.77 3.33
CA PRO A 160 14.44 4.46 3.56
C PRO A 160 13.95 3.53 2.44
N GLY A 161 14.88 2.83 1.80
CA GLY A 161 14.51 1.71 0.94
C GLY A 161 13.64 0.73 1.74
N PRO A 162 12.76 -0.02 1.09
CA PRO A 162 11.88 -0.95 1.77
C PRO A 162 12.73 -1.95 2.57
N ARG A 163 12.28 -2.21 3.80
CA ARG A 163 12.91 -3.23 4.64
C ARG A 163 12.34 -4.57 4.22
N VAL A 164 13.17 -5.38 3.60
CA VAL A 164 12.81 -6.75 3.26
C VAL A 164 13.34 -7.66 4.35
N ARG A 165 12.45 -8.44 4.95
CA ARG A 165 12.78 -9.36 6.03
C ARG A 165 12.81 -10.78 5.50
N LEU A 166 13.76 -11.53 6.02
CA LEU A 166 13.80 -12.96 5.85
C LEU A 166 13.38 -13.61 7.17
N LEU A 167 12.45 -14.56 7.08
CA LEU A 167 11.82 -15.24 8.19
C LEU A 167 12.21 -16.72 8.16
N SER A 168 12.51 -17.26 9.33
CA SER A 168 12.64 -18.67 9.63
C SER A 168 11.72 -19.03 10.80
N ASP A 169 11.62 -20.32 11.11
CA ASP A 169 10.96 -20.83 12.31
C ASP A 169 11.67 -20.35 13.59
N ALA A 170 12.96 -20.00 13.49
CA ALA A 170 13.77 -19.54 14.62
C ALA A 170 13.78 -18.02 14.81
N GLY A 171 13.36 -17.24 13.81
CA GLY A 171 13.30 -15.78 13.93
C GLY A 171 13.22 -15.04 12.60
N SER A 172 13.66 -13.79 12.60
CA SER A 172 13.77 -12.97 11.40
C SER A 172 14.97 -12.05 11.45
N VAL A 173 15.46 -11.71 10.26
CA VAL A 173 16.50 -10.70 10.06
C VAL A 173 16.09 -9.77 8.92
N ASP A 174 16.57 -8.54 8.97
CA ASP A 174 16.40 -7.61 7.86
C ASP A 174 17.54 -7.81 6.86
N GLY A 175 17.21 -7.71 5.57
CA GLY A 175 18.21 -7.78 4.52
C GLY A 175 19.05 -6.51 4.48
N GLU A 176 20.36 -6.68 4.35
CA GLU A 176 21.26 -5.56 4.12
C GLU A 176 21.05 -5.03 2.70
N GLN A 177 20.75 -3.73 2.58
CA GLN A 177 20.38 -3.11 1.31
C GLN A 177 21.60 -2.98 0.39
N GLY A 178 21.48 -3.57 -0.80
CA GLY A 178 22.41 -3.41 -1.91
C GLY A 178 21.93 -2.36 -2.92
N HIS A 179 22.52 -2.44 -4.12
CA HIS A 179 22.15 -1.58 -5.25
C HIS A 179 20.69 -1.78 -5.65
N GLY A 180 20.00 -0.70 -5.97
CA GLY A 180 18.61 -0.76 -6.38
C GLY A 180 18.02 0.59 -6.73
N CYS A 181 16.83 0.55 -7.31
CA CYS A 181 15.99 1.72 -7.50
C CYS A 181 14.67 1.54 -6.74
N TYR A 182 14.31 2.52 -5.90
CA TYR A 182 13.04 2.57 -5.19
C TYR A 182 12.47 3.97 -5.29
N VAL A 183 11.22 4.08 -5.78
CA VAL A 183 10.42 5.32 -5.80
C VAL A 183 11.24 6.52 -6.29
N TYR A 184 11.62 6.48 -7.56
CA TYR A 184 12.39 7.52 -8.28
C TYR A 184 13.84 7.73 -7.85
N MET A 185 14.37 6.92 -6.93
CA MET A 185 15.77 6.99 -6.53
C MET A 185 16.51 5.70 -6.82
N CYS A 186 17.66 5.81 -7.48
CA CYS A 186 18.60 4.72 -7.61
C CYS A 186 19.77 4.94 -6.65
N ARG A 187 20.02 3.95 -5.79
CA ARG A 187 21.15 3.93 -4.88
C ARG A 187 22.19 2.96 -5.41
N GLU A 188 23.38 3.46 -5.71
CA GLU A 188 24.57 2.63 -5.90
C GLU A 188 25.22 2.37 -4.54
N VAL A 189 25.07 1.16 -4.02
CA VAL A 189 25.84 0.71 -2.87
C VAL A 189 27.15 0.16 -3.43
N GLY A 190 28.26 0.86 -3.16
CA GLY A 190 29.54 0.64 -3.83
C GLY A 190 30.06 -0.80 -3.69
N TYR A 191 30.42 -1.21 -2.47
CA TYR A 191 31.01 -2.53 -2.23
C TYR A 191 30.05 -3.40 -1.41
N ARG A 192 30.00 -4.70 -1.75
CA ARG A 192 29.35 -5.72 -0.91
C ARG A 192 29.97 -5.65 0.50
N PRO A 193 29.17 -5.50 1.57
CA PRO A 193 29.70 -5.56 2.92
C PRO A 193 30.29 -6.94 3.21
N PRO A 194 31.30 -7.04 4.08
CA PRO A 194 31.84 -8.34 4.48
C PRO A 194 30.72 -9.18 5.11
N GLU A 195 30.71 -10.48 4.85
CA GLU A 195 29.60 -11.37 5.24
C GLU A 195 29.46 -11.46 6.76
N THR A 196 30.56 -11.27 7.49
CA THR A 196 30.61 -11.18 8.95
C THR A 196 29.93 -9.94 9.54
N ALA A 197 29.66 -8.92 8.73
CA ALA A 197 28.91 -7.73 9.13
C ALA A 197 27.39 -7.87 8.91
N LEU A 198 26.95 -8.93 8.23
CA LEU A 198 25.54 -9.22 8.06
C LEU A 198 24.98 -9.88 9.32
N ASP A 199 23.77 -9.47 9.70
CA ASP A 199 22.99 -10.16 10.73
C ASP A 199 22.70 -11.59 10.27
N ALA A 200 22.88 -12.53 11.20
CA ALA A 200 22.73 -13.94 10.91
C ALA A 200 21.31 -14.43 11.23
N LEU A 201 20.66 -15.06 10.27
CA LEU A 201 19.42 -15.79 10.48
C LEU A 201 19.72 -17.25 10.83
N PRO A 202 19.51 -17.69 12.09
CA PRO A 202 19.52 -19.11 12.39
C PRO A 202 18.30 -19.79 11.74
N MET A 203 18.52 -20.98 11.19
CA MET A 203 17.46 -21.79 10.59
C MET A 203 17.85 -23.27 10.57
N GLY A 204 16.87 -24.16 10.44
CA GLY A 204 17.15 -25.58 10.24
C GLY A 204 17.67 -25.88 8.83
N ALA A 205 18.60 -26.82 8.69
CA ALA A 205 18.94 -27.36 7.37
C ALA A 205 17.69 -27.98 6.70
N GLY A 206 17.41 -27.59 5.46
CA GLY A 206 16.23 -27.97 4.70
C GLY A 206 14.98 -27.12 5.00
N GLU A 207 15.07 -26.15 5.90
CA GLU A 207 13.98 -25.22 6.19
C GLU A 207 13.81 -24.21 5.05
N THR A 208 12.58 -24.03 4.57
CA THR A 208 12.28 -23.03 3.54
C THR A 208 12.02 -21.67 4.21
N PRO A 209 12.91 -20.68 4.06
CA PRO A 209 12.68 -19.37 4.62
C PRO A 209 11.57 -18.65 3.86
N SER A 210 10.94 -17.68 4.51
CA SER A 210 9.96 -16.81 3.87
C SER A 210 10.47 -15.39 3.78
N ILE A 211 10.03 -14.65 2.78
CA ILE A 211 10.38 -13.25 2.57
C ILE A 211 9.14 -12.38 2.70
N GLU A 212 9.28 -11.21 3.30
CA GLU A 212 8.23 -10.20 3.35
C GLU A 212 8.81 -8.80 3.27
N ILE A 213 7.96 -7.84 2.89
CA ILE A 213 8.29 -6.42 2.99
C ILE A 213 7.65 -5.91 4.29
N ASP A 214 8.45 -5.33 5.20
CA ASP A 214 8.05 -4.94 6.57
C ASP A 214 6.90 -3.93 6.60
N ASP A 215 6.73 -3.15 5.53
CA ASP A 215 5.65 -2.17 5.37
C ASP A 215 4.35 -2.76 4.80
N GLY A 216 4.34 -4.07 4.46
CA GLY A 216 3.20 -4.75 3.85
C GLY A 216 3.01 -4.43 2.35
N SER A 217 4.00 -3.82 1.71
CA SER A 217 3.99 -3.57 0.27
C SER A 217 3.94 -4.87 -0.53
N ALA A 218 3.37 -4.76 -1.74
CA ALA A 218 3.29 -5.85 -2.69
C ALA A 218 4.66 -6.20 -3.29
N MET A 219 4.97 -7.49 -3.33
CA MET A 219 6.13 -8.03 -4.04
C MET A 219 5.68 -8.58 -5.39
N VAL A 220 6.18 -8.04 -6.51
CA VAL A 220 5.85 -8.55 -7.85
C VAL A 220 6.76 -9.69 -8.29
N GLY A 221 7.93 -9.80 -7.69
CA GLY A 221 8.85 -10.87 -8.00
C GLY A 221 10.13 -10.79 -7.19
N TRP A 222 10.93 -11.83 -7.33
CA TRP A 222 12.28 -11.85 -6.80
C TRP A 222 13.14 -12.84 -7.56
N LYS A 223 14.43 -12.55 -7.57
CA LYS A 223 15.48 -13.38 -8.13
C LYS A 223 16.61 -13.46 -7.14
N GLY A 224 17.37 -14.55 -7.14
CA GLY A 224 18.61 -14.52 -6.40
C GLY A 224 19.40 -15.81 -6.38
N THR A 225 20.48 -15.75 -5.64
CA THR A 225 21.47 -16.81 -5.50
C THR A 225 21.60 -17.17 -4.03
N LEU A 226 21.78 -18.46 -3.74
CA LEU A 226 22.14 -18.95 -2.42
C LEU A 226 23.48 -19.68 -2.57
N GLU A 227 24.50 -19.22 -1.84
CA GLU A 227 25.89 -19.65 -1.99
C GLU A 227 26.48 -20.05 -0.63
N PRO A 228 27.24 -21.16 -0.54
CA PRO A 228 27.95 -21.50 0.70
C PRO A 228 29.14 -20.58 0.91
N LEU A 229 29.35 -20.09 2.14
CA LEU A 229 30.45 -19.17 2.44
C LEU A 229 31.83 -19.84 2.53
N HIS A 230 31.86 -21.11 2.92
CA HIS A 230 33.11 -21.80 3.29
C HIS A 230 33.32 -23.12 2.56
N ASP A 231 32.37 -23.56 1.73
CA ASP A 231 32.46 -24.84 1.03
C ASP A 231 32.30 -24.66 -0.48
N THR A 232 33.40 -24.87 -1.22
CA THR A 232 33.46 -24.64 -2.66
C THR A 232 32.90 -25.81 -3.50
N LEU A 233 32.47 -26.90 -2.85
CA LEU A 233 31.98 -28.10 -3.54
C LEU A 233 30.47 -28.10 -3.78
N ILE A 234 29.75 -27.14 -3.21
CA ILE A 234 28.30 -27.02 -3.35
C ILE A 234 28.02 -25.94 -4.40
N GLU A 235 27.25 -26.30 -5.43
CA GLU A 235 26.88 -25.37 -6.48
C GLU A 235 25.89 -24.30 -5.96
N PRO A 236 26.03 -23.03 -6.39
CA PRO A 236 25.06 -21.98 -6.11
C PRO A 236 23.64 -22.37 -6.53
N ILE A 237 22.67 -22.11 -5.67
CA ILE A 237 21.25 -22.33 -5.99
C ILE A 237 20.68 -21.02 -6.55
N LEU A 238 20.48 -21.00 -7.87
CA LEU A 238 19.78 -19.92 -8.56
C LEU A 238 18.29 -20.20 -8.59
N ALA A 239 17.47 -19.18 -8.36
CA ALA A 239 16.11 -19.21 -8.88
C ALA A 239 15.45 -17.83 -8.92
N GLU A 240 14.26 -17.80 -9.51
CA GLU A 240 13.45 -16.62 -9.77
C GLU A 240 11.97 -17.00 -9.61
N GLU A 241 11.17 -16.05 -9.11
CA GLU A 241 9.72 -16.19 -9.05
C GLU A 241 9.09 -14.84 -9.35
N THR A 242 8.03 -14.85 -10.14
CA THR A 242 7.25 -13.67 -10.50
C THR A 242 5.80 -13.93 -10.15
N PHE A 243 5.17 -12.95 -9.51
CA PHE A 243 3.79 -13.02 -9.07
C PHE A 243 2.91 -12.14 -9.96
N ALA A 244 1.93 -12.76 -10.62
CA ALA A 244 1.00 -12.03 -11.46
C ALA A 244 0.15 -11.01 -10.67
N ASP A 245 -0.16 -11.32 -9.40
CA ASP A 245 -1.10 -10.53 -8.57
C ASP A 245 -0.40 -9.68 -7.49
N ALA A 246 0.93 -9.58 -7.54
CA ALA A 246 1.72 -8.77 -6.59
C ALA A 246 1.31 -8.97 -5.10
N PRO A 247 1.45 -10.18 -4.55
CA PRO A 247 0.99 -10.48 -3.20
C PRO A 247 1.63 -9.54 -2.17
N ARG A 248 0.79 -8.99 -1.30
CA ARG A 248 1.19 -8.20 -0.11
C ARG A 248 1.59 -9.07 1.08
N VAL A 249 1.85 -10.35 0.84
CA VAL A 249 2.00 -11.36 1.89
C VAL A 249 3.39 -11.96 1.92
N THR A 250 3.74 -12.49 3.09
CA THR A 250 4.89 -13.36 3.32
C THR A 250 4.91 -14.50 2.30
N THR A 251 6.02 -14.61 1.57
CA THR A 251 6.18 -15.55 0.46
C THR A 251 7.27 -16.56 0.78
N LYS A 252 6.99 -17.86 0.59
CA LYS A 252 7.99 -18.91 0.84
C LYS A 252 9.00 -19.01 -0.30
N LEU A 253 10.29 -19.04 0.03
CA LEU A 253 11.39 -19.17 -0.93
C LEU A 253 11.65 -20.65 -1.29
N THR A 254 10.63 -21.34 -1.77
CA THR A 254 10.65 -22.80 -1.99
C THR A 254 11.79 -23.23 -2.94
N GLY A 255 12.50 -24.32 -2.59
CA GLY A 255 13.59 -24.87 -3.39
C GLY A 255 14.90 -24.09 -3.27
N ARG A 256 15.00 -23.19 -2.29
CA ARG A 256 16.21 -22.42 -1.96
C ARG A 256 16.53 -22.48 -0.47
N GLU A 257 16.20 -23.60 0.15
CA GLU A 257 16.64 -23.96 1.49
C GLU A 257 18.12 -24.40 1.49
N PRO A 258 18.92 -23.97 2.48
CA PRO A 258 20.22 -24.59 2.77
C PRO A 258 20.05 -26.10 3.00
N THR A 259 20.49 -26.93 2.07
CA THR A 259 20.28 -28.40 2.16
C THR A 259 21.24 -29.11 3.10
N VAL A 260 22.33 -28.44 3.47
CA VAL A 260 23.32 -28.92 4.44
C VAL A 260 23.61 -27.85 5.48
N ALA A 261 23.98 -28.30 6.67
CA ALA A 261 24.40 -27.43 7.76
C ALA A 261 25.64 -26.62 7.34
N GLY A 262 25.68 -25.35 7.76
CA GLY A 262 26.77 -24.43 7.44
C GLY A 262 26.30 -22.99 7.30
N GLU A 263 27.22 -22.13 6.88
CA GLU A 263 26.94 -20.73 6.62
C GLU A 263 26.73 -20.47 5.14
N TRP A 264 25.70 -19.68 4.84
CA TRP A 264 25.28 -19.38 3.49
C TRP A 264 25.06 -17.90 3.31
N LEU A 265 25.41 -17.40 2.12
CA LEU A 265 25.04 -16.08 1.65
C LEU A 265 23.82 -16.21 0.75
N LEU A 266 22.77 -15.50 1.09
CA LEU A 266 21.63 -15.33 0.23
C LEU A 266 21.64 -13.93 -0.37
N GLU A 267 21.73 -13.85 -1.69
CA GLU A 267 21.58 -12.61 -2.45
C GLU A 267 20.22 -12.60 -3.13
N ARG A 268 19.45 -11.52 -2.97
CA ARG A 268 18.09 -11.41 -3.51
C ARG A 268 17.85 -10.07 -4.15
N LEU A 269 17.53 -10.08 -5.43
CA LEU A 269 16.82 -9.00 -6.10
C LEU A 269 15.35 -9.13 -5.74
N VAL A 270 14.77 -8.12 -5.12
CA VAL A 270 13.32 -8.02 -4.89
C VAL A 270 12.77 -6.95 -5.81
N GLU A 271 11.71 -7.29 -6.53
CA GLU A 271 10.99 -6.40 -7.42
C GLU A 271 9.69 -5.95 -6.76
N TYR A 272 9.43 -4.65 -6.81
CA TYR A 272 8.27 -4.02 -6.19
C TYR A 272 7.23 -3.68 -7.25
N ASP A 273 5.95 -3.79 -6.87
CA ASP A 273 4.84 -3.33 -7.73
C ASP A 273 4.97 -1.83 -8.06
N ARG A 274 5.51 -1.09 -7.11
CA ARG A 274 5.60 0.35 -7.19
C ARG A 274 6.67 0.82 -8.18
N ASP A 275 6.20 1.50 -9.23
CA ASP A 275 7.00 2.21 -10.24
C ASP A 275 8.10 1.35 -10.90
N GLY A 276 7.95 0.02 -10.89
CA GLY A 276 8.98 -0.91 -11.39
C GLY A 276 10.28 -0.87 -10.59
N GLY A 277 10.21 -0.53 -9.30
CA GLY A 277 11.36 -0.53 -8.41
C GLY A 277 11.93 -1.93 -8.20
N TRP A 278 13.22 -1.99 -7.91
CA TRP A 278 13.94 -3.22 -7.60
C TRP A 278 15.10 -2.94 -6.67
N GLN A 279 15.47 -3.88 -5.80
CA GLN A 279 16.66 -3.72 -4.97
C GLN A 279 17.28 -5.06 -4.61
N TRP A 280 18.61 -5.10 -4.56
CA TRP A 280 19.36 -6.22 -4.02
C TRP A 280 19.37 -6.19 -2.49
N PHE A 281 19.27 -7.36 -1.89
CA PHE A 281 19.40 -7.61 -0.46
C PHE A 281 20.35 -8.76 -0.22
N LEU A 282 21.11 -8.65 0.86
CA LEU A 282 22.07 -9.65 1.30
C LEU A 282 21.66 -10.17 2.68
N TYR A 283 21.70 -11.50 2.84
CA TYR A 283 21.40 -12.16 4.10
C TYR A 283 22.47 -13.20 4.38
N ARG A 284 22.86 -13.33 5.66
CA ARG A 284 23.68 -14.45 6.13
C ARG A 284 22.78 -15.45 6.84
N LEU A 285 22.81 -16.70 6.38
CA LEU A 285 22.04 -17.79 6.95
C LEU A 285 22.98 -18.74 7.69
N ILE A 286 22.57 -19.18 8.87
CA ILE A 286 23.26 -20.24 9.63
C ILE A 286 22.30 -21.42 9.70
N ALA A 287 22.56 -22.42 8.87
CA ALA A 287 21.81 -23.66 8.83
C ALA A 287 22.39 -24.67 9.82
N GLU A 288 21.60 -25.12 10.79
CA GLU A 288 21.98 -26.11 11.82
C GLU A 288 21.28 -27.48 11.60
#